data_AF-A0A086MKR0-F1
#
_entry.id   AF-A0A086MKR0-F1
#
_cell.length_a   1.000
_cell.length_b   1.000
_cell.length_c   1.000
_cell.angle_alpha   90.00
_cell.angle_beta   90.00
_cell.angle_gamma   90.00
#
_symmetry.space_group_name_H-M   'P 1'
#
loop_
_entity.id
_entity.type
_entity.pdbx_description
1 polymer ?
#
loop_
_entity_poly.entity_id
_entity_poly.type
_entity_poly.pdbx_seq_one_letter_code
_entity_poly.pdbx_strand_id
1 'polypeptide(L)' 'MKKKISQSQLILPLLDAIEERGGAAKARDVYDLVAEKINLAAEERAARITISGHSYNAFEREVRWAQQRAKL' A
#
# COMPACT_ATOMS: atom_id res chain seq x y z
N MET A 1 -1.38 10.53 -18.96
CA MET A 1 -0.55 9.72 -18.03
C MET A 1 -1.36 9.52 -16.75
N LYS A 2 -1.70 8.27 -16.36
CA LYS A 2 -2.31 8.00 -15.05
C LYS A 2 -1.33 8.43 -13.96
N LYS A 3 -1.78 9.23 -13.00
CA LYS A 3 -0.93 9.80 -11.94
C LYS A 3 -0.52 8.67 -10.99
N LYS A 4 0.70 8.16 -11.15
CA LYS A 4 1.24 7.10 -10.30
C LYS A 4 1.44 7.66 -8.89
N ILE A 5 0.83 7.05 -7.89
CA ILE A 5 1.03 7.42 -6.48
C ILE A 5 2.49 7.13 -6.12
N SER A 6 3.19 8.11 -5.57
CA SER A 6 4.58 7.97 -5.14
C SER A 6 4.67 7.37 -3.74
N GLN A 7 5.76 6.65 -3.45
CA GLN A 7 5.99 6.00 -2.14
C GLN A 7 5.92 6.99 -0.98
N SER A 8 6.43 8.21 -1.16
CA SER A 8 6.37 9.26 -0.14
C SER A 8 4.94 9.68 0.23
N GLN A 9 4.00 9.59 -0.72
CA GLN A 9 2.58 9.91 -0.47
C GLN A 9 1.85 8.82 0.32
N LEU A 10 2.44 7.62 0.42
CA LEU A 10 1.87 6.51 1.17
C LEU A 10 2.29 6.50 2.65
N ILE A 11 3.30 7.28 3.04
CA ILE A 11 3.88 7.23 4.39
C ILE A 11 2.89 7.69 5.47
N LEU A 12 2.21 8.84 5.26
CA LEU A 12 1.26 9.36 6.25
C LEU A 12 0.02 8.44 6.39
N PRO A 13 -0.68 8.05 5.30
CA PRO A 13 -1.80 7.11 5.41
C PRO A 13 -1.42 5.77 6.04
N LEU A 14 -0.17 5.32 5.82
CA LEU A 14 0.37 4.10 6.41
C LEU A 14 0.58 4.22 7.92
N LEU A 15 1.12 5.33 8.39
CA LEU A 15 1.27 5.60 9.83
C LEU A 15 -0.10 5.64 10.52
N ASP A 16 -1.05 6.37 9.93
CA ASP A 16 -2.43 6.43 10.44
C ASP A 16 -3.06 5.04 10.50
N ALA A 17 -2.88 4.22 9.47
CA ALA A 17 -3.44 2.86 9.43
C ALA A 17 -2.80 1.91 10.46
N ILE A 18 -1.51 2.08 10.75
CA ILE A 18 -0.79 1.31 11.79
C ILE A 18 -1.27 1.76 13.18
N GLU A 19 -1.40 3.06 13.42
CA GLU A 19 -1.88 3.62 14.68
C GLU A 19 -3.33 3.18 14.96
N GLU A 20 -4.20 3.26 13.96
CA GLU A 20 -5.63 2.94 14.05
C GLU A 20 -5.90 1.45 14.33
N ARG A 21 -5.06 0.55 13.82
CA ARG A 21 -5.22 -0.91 14.06
C ARG A 21 -4.41 -1.44 15.24
N GLY A 22 -3.41 -0.69 15.72
CA GLY A 22 -2.47 -1.15 16.75
C GLY A 22 -1.57 -2.31 16.30
N GLY A 23 -0.60 -2.70 17.14
CA GLY A 23 0.46 -3.66 16.80
C GLY A 23 0.03 -5.11 16.50
N ALA A 24 -1.26 -5.44 16.61
CA ALA A 24 -1.80 -6.78 16.33
C ALA A 24 -2.43 -6.94 14.93
N ALA A 25 -2.46 -5.86 14.13
CA ALA A 25 -3.04 -5.86 12.79
C ALA A 25 -2.27 -6.78 11.83
N LYS A 26 -2.98 -7.49 10.94
CA LYS A 26 -2.30 -8.17 9.82
C LYS A 26 -1.92 -7.12 8.79
N ALA A 27 -0.80 -7.33 8.09
CA ALA A 27 -0.34 -6.41 7.05
C ALA A 27 -1.41 -6.10 5.99
N ARG A 28 -2.28 -7.08 5.69
CA ARG A 28 -3.40 -6.91 4.75
C ARG A 28 -4.42 -5.87 5.23
N ASP A 29 -4.74 -5.86 6.51
CA ASP A 29 -5.70 -4.92 7.10
C ASP A 29 -5.18 -3.48 7.00
N VAL A 30 -3.86 -3.31 7.14
CA VAL A 30 -3.17 -2.03 6.96
C VAL A 30 -3.23 -1.60 5.49
N TYR A 31 -3.00 -2.50 4.54
CA TYR A 31 -3.07 -2.17 3.12
C TYR A 31 -4.47 -1.75 2.67
N ASP A 32 -5.51 -2.40 3.20
CA ASP A 32 -6.90 -2.07 2.89
C ASP A 32 -7.26 -0.66 3.43
N LEU A 33 -6.87 -0.34 4.66
CA LEU A 33 -7.02 1.02 5.22
C LEU A 33 -6.25 2.08 4.42
N VAL A 34 -5.01 1.80 4.00
CA VAL A 34 -4.23 2.74 3.18
C VAL A 34 -4.93 2.99 1.84
N ALA A 35 -5.52 1.96 1.22
CA ALA A 35 -6.29 2.10 -0.01
C ALA A 35 -7.54 2.96 0.17
N GLU A 36 -8.26 2.76 1.28
CA GLU A 36 -9.43 3.58 1.64
C GLU A 36 -9.05 5.05 1.87
N LYS A 37 -7.99 5.31 2.65
CA LYS A 37 -7.53 6.67 2.98
C LYS A 37 -7.09 7.47 1.74
N ILE A 38 -6.54 6.83 0.73
CA ILE A 38 -6.15 7.49 -0.53
C ILE A 38 -7.24 7.44 -1.61
N ASN A 39 -8.41 6.86 -1.29
CA ASN A 39 -9.53 6.65 -2.20
C ASN A 39 -9.10 5.95 -3.50
N LEU A 40 -8.37 4.84 -3.36
CA LEU A 40 -7.85 4.08 -4.49
C LEU A 40 -8.99 3.38 -5.25
N ALA A 41 -9.02 3.52 -6.57
CA ALA A 41 -10.00 2.83 -7.40
C ALA A 41 -9.83 1.30 -7.32
N ALA A 42 -10.93 0.56 -7.39
CA ALA A 42 -10.94 -0.90 -7.27
C ALA A 42 -10.06 -1.58 -8.33
N GLU A 43 -10.03 -1.02 -9.54
CA GLU A 43 -9.19 -1.50 -10.65
C GLU A 43 -7.70 -1.32 -10.35
N GLU A 44 -7.33 -0.23 -9.67
CA GLU A 44 -5.95 0.04 -9.26
C GLU A 44 -5.54 -0.79 -8.05
N ARG A 45 -6.49 -1.07 -7.13
CA ARG A 45 -6.29 -1.99 -6.00
C ARG A 45 -6.06 -3.43 -6.46
N ALA A 46 -6.74 -3.85 -7.54
CA ALA A 46 -6.62 -5.19 -8.12
C ALA A 46 -5.44 -5.32 -9.12
N ALA A 47 -4.81 -4.21 -9.49
CA ALA A 47 -3.75 -4.20 -10.49
C ALA A 47 -2.58 -5.11 -10.09
N ARG A 48 -2.19 -6.01 -11.00
CA ARG A 48 -1.05 -6.90 -10.83
C ARG A 48 0.05 -6.56 -11.82
N ILE A 49 1.30 -6.74 -11.39
CA ILE A 49 2.48 -6.63 -12.23
C ILE A 49 3.24 -7.96 -12.23
N THR A 50 3.86 -8.28 -13.35
CA THR A 50 4.70 -9.47 -13.47
C THR A 50 6.16 -9.06 -13.46
N ILE A 51 6.95 -9.63 -12.55
CA ILE A 51 8.40 -9.42 -12.45
C ILE A 51 9.05 -10.80 -12.37
N SER A 52 10.00 -11.08 -13.27
CA SER A 52 10.76 -12.34 -13.31
C SER A 52 9.86 -13.59 -13.24
N GLY A 53 8.75 -13.59 -13.99
CA GLY A 53 7.81 -14.72 -14.03
C GLY A 53 6.81 -14.81 -12.86
N HIS A 54 6.95 -13.96 -11.84
CA HIS A 54 6.05 -13.93 -10.69
C HIS A 54 5.10 -12.73 -10.77
N SER A 55 3.83 -12.97 -10.45
CA SER A 55 2.79 -11.93 -10.43
C SER A 55 2.57 -11.40 -9.02
N TYR A 56 2.66 -10.09 -8.84
CA TYR A 56 2.48 -9.40 -7.56
C TYR A 56 1.37 -8.36 -7.66
N ASN A 57 0.67 -8.10 -6.56
CA ASN A 57 -0.20 -6.92 -6.48
C ASN A 57 0.67 -5.64 -6.51
N ALA A 58 0.36 -4.72 -7.42
CA ALA A 58 1.18 -3.54 -7.64
C ALA A 58 1.17 -2.61 -6.43
N PHE A 59 -0.02 -2.37 -5.88
CA PHE A 59 -0.25 -1.43 -4.78
C PHE A 59 0.32 -1.95 -3.46
N GLU A 60 0.01 -3.19 -3.08
CA GLU A 60 0.52 -3.78 -1.82
C GLU A 60 2.05 -3.79 -1.78
N ARG A 61 2.70 -3.99 -2.94
CA ARG A 61 4.15 -3.91 -3.06
C ARG A 61 4.68 -2.49 -2.81
N GLU A 62 4.03 -1.46 -3.35
CA GLU A 62 4.41 -0.06 -3.08
C GLU A 62 4.20 0.32 -1.61
N VAL A 63 3.11 -0.15 -0.98
CA VAL A 63 2.86 0.09 0.46
C VAL A 63 3.93 -0.60 1.32
N ARG A 64 4.27 -1.85 1.00
CA ARG A 64 5.36 -2.57 1.67
C ARG A 64 6.71 -1.87 1.51
N TRP A 65 6.98 -1.32 0.32
CA TRP A 65 8.21 -0.55 0.09
C TRP A 65 8.21 0.77 0.86
N ALA A 66 7.06 1.43 0.98
CA ALA A 66 6.91 2.60 1.84
C ALA A 66 7.19 2.27 3.32
N GLN A 67 6.68 1.13 3.84
CA GLN A 67 7.01 0.62 5.18
C GLN A 67 8.51 0.44 5.34
N GLN A 68 9.16 -0.30 4.43
CA GLN A 68 10.60 -0.54 4.47
C GLN A 68 11.44 0.74 4.43
N ARG A 69 11.04 1.71 3.61
CA ARG A 69 11.74 3.00 3.48
C ARG A 69 11.58 3.86 4.74
N ALA A 70 10.42 3.82 5.38
CA ALA A 70 10.14 4.53 6.62
C ALA A 70 10.71 3.81 7.86
N LYS A 71 11.26 2.60 7.70
CA LYS A 71 11.73 1.72 8.79
C LYS A 71 10.64 1.41 9.83
N LEU A 72 9.41 1.25 9.35
CA LEU A 72 8.24 0.86 10.14
C LEU A 72 8.10 -0.66 10.24
#